data_AF-A0A9W5ZWQ2-F1
#
_entry.id   AF-A0A9W5ZWQ2-F1
#
_cell.length_a   1.000
_cell.length_b   1.000
_cell.length_c   1.000
_cell.angle_alpha   90.00
_cell.angle_beta   90.00
_cell.angle_gamma   90.00
#
_symmetry.space_group_name_H-M   'P 1'
#
loop_
_entity.id
_entity.type
_entity.pdbx_description
1 polymer ?
#
loop_
_entity_poly.entity_id
_entity_poly.type
_entity_poly.pdbx_seq_one_letter_code
_entity_poly.pdbx_strand_id
1 'polypeptide(L)'
;MGFTVDRSKFDSVLAELVADVLEHFASNGAPQEVMNYVEKCFYENSTNGKMLRGLSVPQTGLSILGRPVTEQEYHDLCVLGWLVELLQAYLLTHDDIMDNSSTRRGKPCWYRQPSVGMKAVNDGSLLRLSIFFLLKQHFQTHPAYLRMMETFQEVAFLCEIGQECDGIASEQRNIENWTMAE
;
A
#
# COMPACT_ATOMS: atom_id res chain seq x y z
N MET A 1 4.38 -9.89 -21.06
CA MET A 1 4.27 -11.14 -20.27
C MET A 1 3.08 -10.98 -19.33
N GLY A 2 2.17 -11.96 -19.29
CA GLY A 2 1.08 -11.98 -18.31
C GLY A 2 1.58 -12.58 -16.99
N PHE A 3 1.02 -12.14 -15.86
CA PHE A 3 1.26 -12.79 -14.57
C PHE A 3 0.70 -14.21 -14.59
N THR A 4 1.44 -15.17 -14.03
CA THR A 4 1.02 -16.55 -13.75
C THR A 4 0.49 -16.71 -12.32
N VAL A 5 0.48 -15.63 -11.55
CA VAL A 5 -0.04 -15.55 -10.18
C VAL A 5 -1.54 -15.85 -10.21
N ASP A 6 -1.99 -16.75 -9.33
CA ASP A 6 -3.41 -16.99 -9.10
C ASP A 6 -4.01 -15.76 -8.42
N ARG A 7 -4.80 -15.01 -9.21
CA ARG A 7 -5.39 -13.75 -8.77
C ARG A 7 -6.39 -13.94 -7.62
N SER A 8 -7.10 -15.07 -7.60
CA SER A 8 -8.10 -15.34 -6.56
C SER A 8 -7.43 -15.56 -5.20
N LYS A 9 -6.33 -16.34 -5.17
CA LYS A 9 -5.52 -16.54 -3.96
C LYS A 9 -4.85 -15.25 -3.51
N PHE A 10 -4.34 -14.45 -4.45
CA PHE A 10 -3.79 -13.14 -4.11
C PHE A 10 -4.86 -12.24 -3.49
N ASP A 11 -6.01 -12.08 -4.13
CA ASP A 11 -7.06 -11.18 -3.66
C ASP A 11 -7.64 -11.59 -2.30
N SER A 12 -7.68 -12.89 -1.97
CA SER A 12 -8.18 -13.36 -0.67
C SER A 12 -7.30 -12.92 0.51
N VAL A 13 -6.00 -12.68 0.29
CA VAL A 13 -5.08 -12.28 1.37
C VAL A 13 -5.42 -10.89 1.92
N LEU A 14 -6.03 -9.99 1.14
CA LEU A 14 -6.43 -8.68 1.67
C LEU A 14 -7.40 -8.80 2.83
N ALA A 15 -8.36 -9.72 2.76
CA ALA A 15 -9.37 -9.90 3.81
C ALA A 15 -8.74 -10.36 5.13
N GLU A 16 -7.72 -11.23 5.05
CA GLU A 16 -6.92 -11.66 6.19
C GLU A 16 -6.17 -10.49 6.82
N LEU A 17 -5.44 -9.71 6.02
CA LEU A 17 -4.67 -8.57 6.51
C LEU A 17 -5.56 -7.48 7.14
N VAL A 18 -6.74 -7.24 6.56
CA VAL A 18 -7.72 -6.33 7.14
C VAL A 18 -8.22 -6.88 8.48
N ALA A 19 -8.53 -8.17 8.56
CA ALA A 19 -8.96 -8.80 9.81
C ALA A 19 -7.91 -8.65 10.93
N ASP A 20 -6.62 -8.88 10.64
CA ASP A 20 -5.53 -8.70 11.60
C ASP A 20 -5.47 -7.26 12.15
N VAL A 21 -5.62 -6.27 11.27
CA VAL A 21 -5.65 -4.86 11.67
C VAL A 21 -6.86 -4.58 12.55
N LEU A 22 -8.05 -5.07 12.17
CA LEU A 22 -9.27 -4.85 12.95
C LEU A 22 -9.23 -5.54 14.31
N GLU A 23 -8.65 -6.74 14.41
CA GLU A 23 -8.42 -7.42 15.68
C GLU A 23 -7.48 -6.60 16.58
N HIS A 24 -6.43 -5.99 16.00
CA HIS A 24 -5.58 -5.09 16.75
C HIS A 24 -6.33 -3.85 17.25
N PHE A 25 -7.23 -3.28 16.45
CA PHE A 25 -8.10 -2.19 16.90
C PHE A 25 -9.04 -2.64 18.03
N ALA A 26 -9.67 -3.80 17.89
CA ALA A 26 -10.57 -4.38 18.90
C ALA A 26 -9.86 -4.62 20.24
N SER A 27 -8.66 -5.22 20.19
CA SER A 27 -7.86 -5.49 21.39
C SER A 27 -7.39 -4.22 22.12
N ASN A 28 -7.34 -3.09 21.42
CA ASN A 28 -7.07 -1.76 22.00
C ASN A 28 -8.36 -0.98 22.37
N GLY A 29 -9.53 -1.62 22.33
CA GLY A 29 -10.80 -1.03 22.76
C GLY A 29 -11.43 -0.08 21.74
N ALA A 30 -11.09 -0.19 20.46
CA ALA A 30 -11.72 0.61 19.41
C ALA A 30 -13.22 0.27 19.27
N PRO A 31 -14.12 1.27 19.16
CA PRO A 31 -15.53 1.04 18.89
C PRO A 31 -15.76 0.38 17.52
N GLN A 32 -16.86 -0.36 17.39
CA GLN A 32 -17.25 -1.01 16.11
C GLN A 32 -17.37 -0.02 14.95
N GLU A 33 -17.83 1.20 15.20
CA GLU A 33 -17.93 2.25 14.18
C GLU A 33 -16.55 2.62 13.61
N VAL A 34 -15.52 2.69 14.46
CA VAL A 34 -14.14 2.95 14.05
C VAL A 34 -13.61 1.80 13.21
N MET A 35 -13.85 0.56 13.64
CA MET A 35 -13.42 -0.63 12.90
C MET A 35 -14.07 -0.72 11.52
N ASN A 36 -15.38 -0.46 11.42
CA ASN A 36 -16.09 -0.42 10.14
C ASN A 36 -15.53 0.68 9.21
N TYR A 37 -15.15 1.84 9.78
CA TYR A 37 -14.52 2.91 9.02
C TYR A 37 -13.13 2.51 8.51
N VAL A 38 -12.31 1.88 9.35
CA VAL A 38 -10.97 1.40 8.98
C VAL A 38 -11.07 0.34 7.88
N GLU A 39 -11.98 -0.63 8.01
CA GLU A 39 -12.23 -1.63 6.97
C GLU A 39 -12.53 -0.96 5.62
N LYS A 40 -13.47 -0.01 5.61
CA LYS A 40 -13.81 0.75 4.41
C LYS A 40 -12.61 1.49 3.82
N CYS A 41 -11.79 2.11 4.68
CA CYS A 41 -10.57 2.82 4.25
C CYS A 41 -9.60 1.89 3.50
N PHE A 42 -9.36 0.69 4.02
CA PHE A 42 -8.48 -0.29 3.37
C PHE A 42 -9.04 -0.70 2.00
N TYR A 43 -10.30 -1.12 1.94
CA TYR A 43 -10.87 -1.60 0.68
C TYR A 43 -10.97 -0.50 -0.38
N GLU A 44 -11.41 0.72 -0.04
CA GLU A 44 -11.57 1.79 -1.04
C GLU A 44 -10.22 2.29 -1.58
N ASN A 45 -9.17 2.33 -0.77
CA ASN A 45 -7.86 2.87 -1.19
C ASN A 45 -6.94 1.81 -1.79
N SER A 46 -7.07 0.54 -1.40
CA SER A 46 -6.16 -0.53 -1.85
C SER A 46 -6.71 -1.37 -3.00
N THR A 47 -8.01 -1.30 -3.31
CA THR A 47 -8.61 -2.09 -4.41
C THR A 47 -8.84 -1.28 -5.69
N ASN A 48 -9.33 -1.93 -6.76
CA ASN A 48 -9.64 -1.33 -8.06
C ASN A 48 -8.44 -0.75 -8.84
N GLY A 49 -7.22 -1.00 -8.36
CA GLY A 49 -5.99 -0.77 -9.10
C GLY A 49 -5.67 -1.91 -10.08
N LYS A 50 -4.65 -1.70 -10.92
CA LYS A 50 -4.14 -2.75 -11.83
C LYS A 50 -3.41 -3.87 -11.08
N MET A 51 -3.06 -3.67 -9.80
CA MET A 51 -2.29 -4.56 -8.94
C MET A 51 -0.93 -5.00 -9.51
N LEU A 52 -0.35 -4.20 -10.41
CA LEU A 52 0.91 -4.59 -11.08
C LEU A 52 2.06 -4.69 -10.07
N ARG A 53 2.10 -3.81 -9.06
CA ARG A 53 3.17 -3.81 -8.05
C ARG A 53 2.99 -4.98 -7.09
N GLY A 54 1.78 -5.17 -6.57
CA GLY A 54 1.47 -6.29 -5.68
C GLY A 54 1.67 -7.65 -6.34
N LEU A 55 1.18 -7.85 -7.57
CA LEU A 55 1.35 -9.11 -8.31
C LEU A 55 2.80 -9.38 -8.73
N SER A 56 3.63 -8.34 -8.85
CA SER A 56 5.04 -8.53 -9.21
C SER A 56 5.83 -9.28 -8.13
N VAL A 57 5.42 -9.21 -6.86
CA VAL A 57 6.11 -9.88 -5.75
C VAL A 57 5.99 -11.41 -5.84
N PRO A 58 4.78 -12.02 -5.83
CA PRO A 58 4.64 -13.46 -6.03
C PRO A 58 5.12 -13.89 -7.41
N GLN A 59 4.91 -13.08 -8.47
CA GLN A 59 5.46 -13.41 -9.79
C GLN A 59 6.99 -13.55 -9.76
N THR A 60 7.67 -12.66 -9.05
CA THR A 60 9.13 -12.70 -8.92
C THR A 60 9.55 -13.96 -8.19
N GLY A 61 8.93 -14.28 -7.06
CA GLY A 61 9.19 -15.53 -6.33
C GLY A 61 9.02 -16.78 -7.19
N LEU A 62 7.92 -16.89 -7.93
CA LEU A 62 7.65 -17.99 -8.86
C LEU A 62 8.72 -18.11 -9.97
N SER A 63 9.28 -16.97 -10.40
CA SER A 63 10.24 -16.94 -11.51
C SER A 63 11.68 -17.26 -11.05
N ILE A 64 12.08 -16.84 -9.85
CA ILE A 64 13.50 -16.88 -9.43
C ILE A 64 13.85 -18.08 -8.55
N LEU A 65 12.89 -18.72 -7.89
CA LEU A 65 13.18 -19.79 -6.93
C LEU A 65 13.71 -21.07 -7.58
N GLY A 66 13.53 -21.24 -8.89
CA GLY A 66 14.03 -22.41 -9.64
C GLY A 66 13.38 -23.74 -9.22
N ARG A 67 12.38 -23.69 -8.34
CA ARG A 67 11.59 -24.82 -7.84
C ARG A 67 10.14 -24.39 -7.62
N PRO A 68 9.19 -25.34 -7.52
CA PRO A 68 7.86 -25.03 -7.04
C PRO A 68 7.90 -24.35 -5.66
N VAL A 69 7.08 -23.30 -5.52
CA VAL A 69 6.80 -22.68 -4.22
C VAL A 69 5.91 -23.60 -3.40
N THR A 70 6.14 -23.61 -2.09
CA THR A 70 5.18 -24.20 -1.15
C THR A 70 3.96 -23.28 -0.99
N GLU A 71 2.85 -23.80 -0.47
CA GLU A 71 1.66 -22.96 -0.20
C GLU A 71 1.97 -21.85 0.81
N GLN A 72 2.80 -22.11 1.84
CA GLN A 72 3.21 -21.07 2.79
C GLN A 72 4.05 -19.98 2.11
N GLU A 73 5.04 -20.35 1.30
CA GLU A 73 5.84 -19.36 0.59
C GLU A 73 5.01 -18.54 -0.39
N TYR A 74 4.04 -19.16 -1.05
CA TYR A 74 3.13 -18.45 -1.95
C TYR A 74 2.26 -17.46 -1.16
N HIS A 75 1.74 -17.86 0.00
CA HIS A 75 0.99 -16.98 0.90
C HIS A 75 1.85 -15.81 1.39
N ASP A 76 3.06 -16.08 1.90
CA ASP A 76 4.02 -15.07 2.35
C ASP A 76 4.33 -14.04 1.25
N LEU A 77 4.53 -14.51 0.01
CA LEU A 77 4.74 -13.64 -1.15
C LEU A 77 3.51 -12.80 -1.48
N CYS A 78 2.30 -13.34 -1.32
CA CYS A 78 1.06 -12.59 -1.50
C CYS A 78 0.88 -11.54 -0.40
N VAL A 79 1.19 -11.85 0.86
CA VAL A 79 1.20 -10.88 1.97
C VAL A 79 2.14 -9.73 1.61
N LEU A 80 3.40 -10.01 1.27
CA LEU A 80 4.36 -8.97 0.88
C LEU A 80 3.88 -8.15 -0.32
N GLY A 81 3.23 -8.78 -1.31
CA GLY A 81 2.61 -8.10 -2.43
C GLY A 81 1.50 -7.12 -2.01
N TRP A 82 0.65 -7.51 -1.07
CA TRP A 82 -0.36 -6.59 -0.52
C TRP A 82 0.25 -5.46 0.30
N LEU A 83 1.33 -5.69 1.04
CA LEU A 83 2.03 -4.62 1.74
C LEU A 83 2.60 -3.58 0.77
N VAL A 84 3.03 -3.98 -0.42
CA VAL A 84 3.39 -3.05 -1.50
C VAL A 84 2.18 -2.26 -2.02
N GLU A 85 1.01 -2.88 -2.17
CA GLU A 85 -0.22 -2.16 -2.54
C GLU A 85 -0.72 -1.23 -1.43
N LEU A 86 -0.52 -1.57 -0.15
CA LEU A 86 -0.77 -0.66 0.99
C LEU A 86 0.16 0.55 0.96
N LEU A 87 1.44 0.35 0.64
CA LEU A 87 2.39 1.45 0.46
C LEU A 87 1.92 2.39 -0.67
N GLN A 88 1.48 1.83 -1.79
CA GLN A 88 0.93 2.64 -2.88
C GLN A 88 -0.37 3.35 -2.47
N ALA A 89 -1.27 2.68 -1.74
CA ALA A 89 -2.53 3.25 -1.28
C ALA A 89 -2.30 4.44 -0.34
N TYR A 90 -1.35 4.32 0.59
CA TYR A 90 -0.87 5.39 1.44
C TYR A 90 -0.41 6.60 0.60
N LEU A 91 0.56 6.39 -0.30
CA LEU A 91 1.13 7.48 -1.11
C LEU A 91 0.05 8.18 -1.92
N LEU A 92 -0.84 7.43 -2.58
CA LEU A 92 -1.93 7.98 -3.38
C LEU A 92 -2.96 8.75 -2.55
N THR A 93 -3.20 8.33 -1.29
CA THR A 93 -4.15 9.03 -0.41
C THR A 93 -3.63 10.42 -0.07
N HIS A 94 -2.33 10.57 0.18
CA HIS A 94 -1.70 11.86 0.46
C HIS A 94 -1.51 12.70 -0.81
N ASP A 95 -1.04 12.09 -1.90
CA ASP A 95 -0.91 12.68 -3.25
C ASP A 95 -2.22 13.33 -3.71
N ASP A 96 -3.34 12.60 -3.60
CA ASP A 96 -4.65 13.13 -3.98
C ASP A 96 -5.03 14.42 -3.22
N ILE A 97 -4.57 14.57 -1.98
CA ILE A 97 -4.78 15.76 -1.14
C ILE A 97 -3.84 16.89 -1.57
N MET A 98 -2.54 16.60 -1.70
CA MET A 98 -1.50 17.58 -2.07
C MET A 98 -1.81 18.20 -3.43
N ASP A 99 -2.22 17.39 -4.40
CA ASP A 99 -2.56 17.81 -5.76
C ASP A 99 -3.98 18.37 -5.90
N ASN A 100 -4.76 18.37 -4.81
CA ASN A 100 -6.17 18.76 -4.84
C ASN A 100 -6.98 17.96 -5.90
N SER A 101 -6.62 16.69 -6.11
CA SER A 101 -7.18 15.80 -7.13
C SER A 101 -8.68 15.55 -6.94
N SER A 102 -9.41 15.37 -8.05
CA SER A 102 -10.87 15.14 -8.02
C SER A 102 -11.24 13.66 -8.00
N THR A 103 -10.54 12.84 -8.80
CA THR A 103 -10.88 11.42 -9.00
C THR A 103 -9.66 10.53 -9.02
N ARG A 104 -9.81 9.31 -8.47
CA ARG A 104 -8.82 8.24 -8.50
C ARG A 104 -9.52 6.92 -8.83
N ARG A 105 -8.95 6.13 -9.75
CA ARG A 105 -9.48 4.80 -10.17
C ARG A 105 -10.98 4.84 -10.54
N GLY A 106 -11.41 5.90 -11.22
CA GLY A 106 -12.80 6.06 -11.69
C GLY A 106 -13.81 6.46 -10.61
N LYS A 107 -13.36 6.77 -9.38
CA LYS A 107 -14.19 7.26 -8.27
C LYS A 107 -13.67 8.60 -7.75
N PRO A 108 -14.47 9.38 -6.98
CA PRO A 108 -13.95 10.52 -6.23
C PRO A 108 -12.80 10.08 -5.30
N CYS A 109 -11.75 10.92 -5.20
CA CYS A 109 -10.63 10.68 -4.29
C CYS A 109 -11.14 10.50 -2.85
N TRP A 110 -10.42 9.73 -2.02
CA TRP A 110 -10.87 9.37 -0.67
C TRP A 110 -11.21 10.60 0.18
N TYR A 111 -10.35 11.62 0.17
CA TYR A 111 -10.58 12.87 0.92
C TYR A 111 -11.78 13.70 0.40
N ARG A 112 -12.25 13.44 -0.83
CA ARG A 112 -13.44 14.08 -1.41
C ARG A 112 -14.75 13.41 -0.99
N GLN A 113 -14.68 12.24 -0.35
CA GLN A 113 -15.88 11.56 0.17
C GLN A 113 -16.50 12.41 1.29
N PRO A 114 -17.84 12.64 1.28
CA PRO A 114 -18.49 13.53 2.25
C PRO A 114 -18.24 13.17 3.73
N SER A 115 -18.06 11.89 4.04
CA SER A 115 -17.82 11.40 5.39
C SER A 115 -16.35 11.43 5.84
N VAL A 116 -15.41 11.71 4.92
CA VAL A 116 -13.96 11.57 5.14
C VAL A 116 -13.31 12.94 5.31
N GLY A 117 -13.30 13.77 4.26
CA GLY A 117 -12.61 15.06 4.29
C GLY A 117 -11.12 14.92 4.64
N MET A 118 -10.60 15.82 5.48
CA MET A 118 -9.19 15.81 5.87
C MET A 118 -8.78 14.74 6.88
N LYS A 119 -9.73 13.92 7.36
CA LYS A 119 -9.38 12.68 8.08
C LYS A 119 -8.52 11.75 7.22
N ALA A 120 -8.63 11.86 5.89
CA ALA A 120 -7.80 11.16 4.93
C ALA A 120 -6.28 11.31 5.18
N VAL A 121 -5.82 12.41 5.80
CA VAL A 121 -4.42 12.56 6.21
C VAL A 121 -4.03 11.48 7.21
N ASN A 122 -4.83 11.29 8.25
CA ASN A 122 -4.62 10.24 9.24
C ASN A 122 -4.82 8.85 8.63
N ASP A 123 -5.78 8.69 7.73
CA ASP A 123 -6.05 7.42 7.07
C ASP A 123 -4.86 6.94 6.22
N GLY A 124 -4.19 7.85 5.51
CA GLY A 124 -2.93 7.54 4.83
C GLY A 124 -1.84 7.09 5.80
N SER A 125 -1.67 7.79 6.92
CA SER A 125 -0.72 7.39 7.97
C SER A 125 -1.06 6.02 8.57
N LEU A 126 -2.35 5.72 8.74
CA LEU A 126 -2.81 4.40 9.19
C LEU A 126 -2.41 3.31 8.19
N LEU A 127 -2.68 3.49 6.89
CA LEU A 127 -2.27 2.55 5.84
C LEU A 127 -0.75 2.29 5.88
N ARG A 128 0.05 3.35 6.05
CA ARG A 128 1.51 3.25 6.19
C ARG A 128 1.92 2.45 7.43
N LEU A 129 1.38 2.77 8.60
CA LEU A 129 1.74 2.11 9.86
C LEU A 129 1.29 0.65 9.90
N SER A 130 0.17 0.33 9.26
CA SER A 130 -0.32 -1.04 9.12
C SER A 130 0.64 -1.95 8.37
N ILE A 131 1.47 -1.43 7.46
CA ILE A 131 2.53 -2.21 6.80
C ILE A 131 3.48 -2.80 7.84
N PHE A 132 3.96 -1.99 8.78
CA PHE A 132 4.92 -2.42 9.80
C PHE A 132 4.29 -3.29 10.87
N PHE A 133 3.01 -3.03 11.20
CA PHE A 133 2.23 -3.92 12.05
C PHE A 133 2.11 -5.31 11.42
N LEU A 134 1.72 -5.41 10.15
CA LEU A 134 1.53 -6.67 9.42
C LEU A 134 2.87 -7.39 9.17
N LEU A 135 3.95 -6.65 8.85
CA LEU A 135 5.29 -7.24 8.76
C LEU A 135 5.67 -7.95 10.05
N LYS A 136 5.40 -7.32 11.21
CA LYS A 136 5.68 -7.92 12.51
C LYS A 136 4.80 -9.15 12.74
N GLN A 137 3.49 -9.08 12.48
CA GLN A 137 2.58 -10.21 12.69
C GLN A 137 2.98 -11.44 11.88
N HIS A 138 3.27 -11.26 10.59
CA HIS A 138 3.51 -12.37 9.66
C HIS A 138 4.96 -12.84 9.61
N PHE A 139 5.92 -11.93 9.84
CA PHE A 139 7.33 -12.21 9.55
C PHE A 139 8.28 -12.02 10.72
N GLN A 140 7.86 -11.69 11.95
CA GLN A 140 8.80 -11.41 13.05
C GLN A 140 9.82 -12.53 13.35
N THR A 141 9.48 -13.80 13.07
CA THR A 141 10.39 -14.95 13.24
C THR A 141 11.15 -15.30 11.96
N HIS A 142 10.83 -14.67 10.83
CA HIS A 142 11.47 -14.94 9.55
C HIS A 142 12.91 -14.36 9.57
N PRO A 143 13.94 -15.10 9.09
CA PRO A 143 15.33 -14.63 9.14
C PRO A 143 15.58 -13.29 8.42
N ALA A 144 14.74 -12.95 7.44
CA ALA A 144 14.84 -11.70 6.69
C ALA A 144 13.93 -10.56 7.21
N TYR A 145 13.26 -10.73 8.36
CA TYR A 145 12.32 -9.73 8.91
C TYR A 145 12.88 -8.31 8.96
N LEU A 146 14.08 -8.14 9.54
CA LEU A 146 14.71 -6.83 9.66
C LEU A 146 14.98 -6.21 8.28
N ARG A 147 15.46 -7.01 7.33
CA ARG A 147 15.71 -6.56 5.96
C ARG A 147 14.43 -6.16 5.24
N MET A 148 13.33 -6.89 5.46
CA MET A 148 12.01 -6.52 4.91
C MET A 148 11.56 -5.17 5.47
N MET A 149 11.63 -4.99 6.80
CA MET A 149 11.30 -3.73 7.48
C MET A 149 12.13 -2.56 6.94
N GLU A 150 13.45 -2.70 6.87
CA GLU A 150 14.37 -1.69 6.35
C GLU A 150 14.05 -1.33 4.90
N THR A 151 13.78 -2.34 4.05
CA THR A 151 13.43 -2.12 2.64
C THR A 151 12.15 -1.29 2.49
N PHE A 152 11.09 -1.61 3.24
CA PHE A 152 9.86 -0.83 3.20
C PHE A 152 10.06 0.61 3.71
N GLN A 153 10.87 0.80 4.75
CA GLN A 153 11.19 2.15 5.25
C GLN A 153 12.01 2.96 4.25
N GLU A 154 13.05 2.37 3.68
CA GLU A 154 13.92 3.02 2.70
C GLU A 154 13.13 3.43 1.46
N VAL A 155 12.34 2.52 0.89
CA VAL A 155 11.51 2.82 -0.28
C VAL A 155 10.48 3.91 0.05
N ALA A 156 9.82 3.85 1.20
CA ALA A 156 8.88 4.90 1.60
C ALA A 156 9.60 6.25 1.72
N PHE A 157 10.79 6.30 2.32
CA PHE A 157 11.57 7.53 2.47
C PHE A 157 12.00 8.11 1.12
N LEU A 158 12.45 7.26 0.19
CA LEU A 158 12.77 7.67 -1.18
C LEU A 158 11.55 8.23 -1.92
N CYS A 159 10.36 7.64 -1.72
CA CYS A 159 9.12 8.18 -2.27
C CYS A 159 8.79 9.57 -1.70
N GLU A 160 8.95 9.79 -0.39
CA GLU A 160 8.74 11.11 0.21
C GLU A 160 9.73 12.15 -0.31
N ILE A 161 11.02 11.80 -0.45
CA ILE A 161 12.00 12.70 -1.07
C ILE A 161 11.56 13.09 -2.49
N GLY A 162 11.09 12.12 -3.27
CA GLY A 162 10.56 12.37 -4.61
C GLY A 162 9.36 13.31 -4.62
N GLN A 163 8.45 13.14 -3.65
CA GLN A 163 7.27 14.00 -3.49
C GLN A 163 7.65 15.44 -3.10
N GLU A 164 8.62 15.63 -2.20
CA GLU A 164 9.14 16.96 -1.87
C GLU A 164 9.79 17.64 -3.09
N CYS A 165 10.55 16.88 -3.89
CA CYS A 165 11.11 17.38 -5.14
C CYS A 165 10.01 17.79 -6.14
N ASP A 166 8.98 16.97 -6.30
CA ASP A 166 7.84 17.24 -7.18
C ASP A 166 7.08 18.50 -6.74
N GLY A 167 6.79 18.63 -5.44
CA GLY A 167 6.12 19.79 -4.85
C GLY A 167 6.86 21.10 -5.10
N ILE A 168 8.17 21.14 -4.81
CA ILE A 168 9.02 22.32 -5.08
C ILE A 168 9.00 22.68 -6.57
N ALA A 169 9.11 21.67 -7.45
CA ALA A 169 9.18 21.92 -8.88
C ALA A 169 7.83 22.38 -9.46
N SER A 170 6.71 21.90 -8.91
CA SER A 170 5.35 22.33 -9.24
C SER A 170 5.11 23.81 -8.87
N GLU A 171 5.57 24.25 -7.69
CA GLU A 171 5.47 25.64 -7.25
C GLU A 171 6.26 26.62 -8.11
N GLN A 172 7.46 26.21 -8.56
CA GLN A 172 8.33 27.05 -9.36
C GLN A 172 7.80 27.32 -10.77
N ARG A 173 6.86 26.50 -11.28
CA ARG A 173 6.22 26.60 -12.62
C ARG A 173 7.17 26.86 -13.79
N ASN A 174 8.47 26.60 -13.64
CA ASN A 174 9.43 26.93 -14.67
C ASN A 174 9.69 25.72 -15.57
N ILE A 175 8.77 25.52 -16.52
CA ILE A 175 8.81 24.46 -17.53
C ILE A 175 10.11 24.52 -18.36
N GLU A 176 10.79 25.68 -18.42
CA GLU A 176 12.05 25.84 -19.16
C GLU A 176 13.21 25.03 -18.55
N ASN A 177 13.13 24.67 -17.27
CA ASN A 177 14.12 23.80 -16.62
C ASN A 177 13.81 22.30 -16.80
N TRP A 178 12.66 21.96 -17.38
CA TRP A 178 12.24 20.59 -17.66
C TRP A 178 12.53 20.25 -19.13
N THR A 179 13.80 20.00 -19.43
CA THR A 179 14.20 19.48 -20.74
C THR A 179 14.53 18.00 -20.64
N MET A 180 14.03 17.20 -21.60
CA MET A 180 14.47 15.81 -21.83
C MET A 180 15.77 15.76 -22.66
N ALA A 181 16.48 16.89 -22.78
CA ALA A 181 17.75 16.91 -23.48
C ALA A 181 18.82 16.34 -22.55
N GLU A 182 19.56 15.35 -23.06
CA GLU A 182 20.74 14.75 -22.43
C GLU A 182 21.79 15.77 -22.00
#